data_AF-A0A965VW67-F1
#
_entry.id   AF-A0A965VW67-F1
#
_cell.length_a   1.000
_cell.length_b   1.000
_cell.length_c   1.000
_cell.angle_alpha   90.00
_cell.angle_beta   90.00
_cell.angle_gamma   90.00
#
_symmetry.space_group_name_H-M   'P 1'
#
loop_
_entity.id
_entity.type
_entity.pdbx_description
1 polymer ?
#
loop_
_entity_poly.entity_id
_entity_poly.type
_entity_poly.pdbx_seq_one_letter_code
_entity_poly.pdbx_strand_id
1 'polypeptide(L)' 'MNWRSGQPIDMGYYLCAIIGSNKPSELYWDGSSWSYQNNDWETLDSNEVAYYMYLGDIPMPEGW' A
#
# COMPACT_ATOMS: atom_id res chain seq x y z
N MET A 1 -8.77 -1.71 -11.36
CA MET A 1 -7.75 -2.39 -10.54
C MET A 1 -6.50 -2.64 -11.35
N ASN A 2 -5.44 -1.86 -11.12
CA ASN A 2 -4.12 -2.07 -11.74
C ASN A 2 -3.05 -2.10 -10.64
N TRP A 3 -2.27 -3.18 -10.60
CA TRP A 3 -1.08 -3.26 -9.75
C TRP A 3 0.08 -2.53 -10.42
N ARG A 4 0.79 -1.72 -9.65
CA ARG A 4 1.96 -0.94 -10.08
C ARG A 4 3.17 -1.39 -9.27
N SER A 5 4.34 -1.39 -9.89
CA SER A 5 5.63 -1.65 -9.22
C SER A 5 6.36 -0.34 -8.92
N GLY A 6 7.32 -0.38 -7.99
CA GLY A 6 8.07 0.80 -7.55
C GLY A 6 7.36 1.55 -6.44
N GLN A 7 7.54 2.88 -6.38
CA GLN A 7 6.96 3.72 -5.34
C GLN A 7 5.89 4.67 -5.92
N PRO A 8 4.80 4.94 -5.19
CA PRO A 8 3.84 5.95 -5.59
C PRO A 8 4.44 7.35 -5.54
N ILE A 9 3.93 8.24 -6.40
CA ILE A 9 4.30 9.65 -6.42
C ILE A 9 3.58 10.39 -5.28
N ASP A 10 2.30 10.08 -5.10
CA ASP A 10 1.44 10.76 -4.13
C ASP A 10 1.42 10.02 -2.79
N MET A 11 1.44 10.78 -1.70
CA MET A 11 1.24 10.25 -0.35
C MET A 11 -0.19 9.74 -0.19
N GLY A 12 -0.37 8.69 0.60
CA GLY A 12 -1.71 8.16 0.87
C GLY A 12 -1.75 6.67 1.14
N TYR A 13 -2.98 6.16 1.22
CA TYR A 13 -3.22 4.74 1.44
C TYR A 13 -3.28 3.95 0.13
N TYR A 14 -2.58 2.84 0.14
CA TYR A 14 -2.50 1.90 -0.97
C TYR A 14 -2.72 0.48 -0.47
N LEU A 15 -3.24 -0.36 -1.36
CA LEU A 15 -3.22 -1.80 -1.16
C LEU A 15 -1.88 -2.35 -1.67
N CYS A 16 -1.11 -2.98 -0.80
CA CYS A 16 0.27 -3.36 -1.08
C CYS A 16 0.47 -4.88 -1.00
N ALA A 17 1.12 -5.45 -2.01
CA ALA A 17 1.59 -6.83 -2.01
C ALA A 17 3.01 -6.88 -1.42
N ILE A 18 3.11 -7.46 -0.22
CA ILE A 18 4.36 -7.51 0.56
C ILE A 18 5.03 -8.87 0.33
N ILE A 19 6.35 -8.87 0.11
CA ILE A 19 7.14 -10.09 -0.05
C ILE A 19 7.03 -10.94 1.22
N GLY A 20 6.71 -12.23 1.06
CA GLY A 20 6.52 -13.14 2.18
C GLY A 20 5.14 -13.06 2.85
N SER A 21 4.29 -12.10 2.48
CA SER A 21 2.88 -12.08 2.90
C SER A 21 2.01 -12.89 1.94
N ASN A 22 1.04 -13.62 2.49
CA ASN A 22 0.06 -14.39 1.71
C ASN A 22 -1.16 -13.58 1.27
N LYS A 23 -1.27 -12.32 1.71
CA LYS A 23 -2.35 -11.40 1.38
C LYS A 23 -1.83 -9.97 1.24
N PRO A 24 -2.45 -9.14 0.39
CA PRO A 24 -2.18 -7.72 0.40
C PRO A 24 -2.58 -7.07 1.72
N SER A 25 -1.86 -6.03 2.09
CA SER A 25 -2.13 -5.23 3.28
C SER A 25 -2.33 -3.77 2.88
N GLU A 26 -3.19 -3.06 3.60
CA GLU A 26 -3.31 -1.62 3.47
C GLU A 26 -2.12 -0.96 4.18
N LEU A 27 -1.37 -0.15 3.42
CA LEU A 27 -0.22 0.60 3.92
C LEU A 27 -0.36 2.07 3.54
N TYR A 28 0.20 2.94 4.38
CA TYR A 28 0.36 4.35 4.10
C TYR A 28 1.75 4.61 3.50
N TRP A 29 1.80 5.39 2.42
CA TRP A 29 3.02 5.93 1.85
C TRP A 29 3.18 7.38 2.28
N ASP A 30 4.26 7.69 3.00
CA ASP A 30 4.56 9.05 3.48
C ASP A 30 5.44 9.87 2.51
N GLY A 31 5.77 9.32 1.34
CA GLY A 31 6.70 9.91 0.37
C GLY A 31 8.12 9.36 0.46
N SER A 32 8.46 8.61 1.51
CA SER A 32 9.77 8.01 1.73
C SER A 32 9.69 6.54 2.16
N SER A 33 8.69 6.18 2.94
CA SER A 33 8.58 4.90 3.62
C SER A 33 7.13 4.41 3.63
N TRP A 34 7.00 3.10 3.72
CA TRP A 34 5.71 2.44 3.93
C TRP A 34 5.47 2.22 5.41
N SER A 35 4.26 2.49 5.89
CA SER A 35 3.87 2.23 7.27
C SER A 35 2.50 1.59 7.38
N TYR A 36 2.33 0.78 8.41
CA TYR A 36 1.00 0.27 8.79
C TYR A 36 0.23 1.38 9.51
N GLN A 37 -1.08 1.47 9.24
CA GLN A 37 -2.00 2.48 9.79
C GLN A 37 -2.03 2.57 11.33
N ASN A 38 -1.52 1.55 12.04
CA ASN A 38 -1.69 1.38 13.48
C ASN A 38 -0.39 1.16 14.27
N ASN A 39 0.78 1.34 13.65
CA ASN A 39 2.06 1.14 14.32
C ASN A 39 2.95 2.36 14.11
N ASP A 40 3.19 3.11 15.19
CA ASP A 40 4.15 4.22 15.19
C ASP A 40 5.60 3.78 14.92
N TRP A 41 5.91 2.47 14.90
CA TRP A 41 7.29 1.96 14.96
C TRP A 41 7.73 0.99 13.86
N GLU A 42 6.85 0.47 13.00
CA GLU A 42 7.25 -0.44 11.92
C GLU A 42 7.04 0.21 10.54
N THR A 43 8.12 0.81 10.04
CA THR A 43 8.25 1.16 8.64
C THR A 43 8.78 -0.04 7.87
N LEU A 44 8.14 -0.35 6.75
CA LEU A 44 8.60 -1.35 5.81
C LEU A 44 9.61 -0.73 4.85
N ASP A 45 10.65 -1.50 4.53
CA ASP A 45 11.60 -1.14 3.51
C ASP A 45 10.93 -1.12 2.13
N SER A 46 11.37 -0.21 1.28
CA SER A 46 10.85 -0.06 -0.09
C SER A 46 10.96 -1.35 -0.93
N ASN A 47 11.90 -2.23 -0.59
CA ASN A 47 12.12 -3.54 -1.23
C ASN A 47 11.16 -4.62 -0.73
N GLU A 48 10.47 -4.42 0.39
CA GLU A 48 9.51 -5.38 0.93
C GLU A 48 8.15 -5.26 0.26
N VAL A 49 7.83 -4.10 -0.33
CA VAL A 49 6.60 -3.88 -1.11
C VAL A 49 6.88 -4.15 -2.58
N ALA A 50 6.43 -5.29 -3.08
CA ALA A 50 6.64 -5.68 -4.48
C ALA A 50 5.72 -4.91 -5.45
N TYR A 51 4.46 -4.72 -5.05
CA TYR A 51 3.46 -4.03 -5.86
C TYR A 51 2.51 -3.23 -4.97
N TYR A 52 1.95 -2.16 -5.51
CA TYR A 52 0.92 -1.34 -4.88
C TYR A 52 -0.26 -1.08 -5.82
N MET A 53 -1.42 -0.78 -5.25
CA MET A 53 -2.63 -0.38 -5.96
C MET A 53 -3.28 0.79 -5.22
N TYR A 54 -3.71 1.80 -5.98
CA TYR A 54 -4.46 2.90 -5.42
C TYR A 54 -5.84 2.43 -4.96
N LEU A 55 -6.22 2.73 -3.72
CA LEU A 55 -7.51 2.29 -3.18
C LEU A 55 -8.70 2.86 -3.95
N GLY A 56 -8.59 4.06 -4.54
CA GLY A 56 -9.64 4.61 -5.41
C GLY A 56 -9.81 3.88 -6.74
N ASP A 57 -8.86 3.03 -7.16
CA ASP A 57 -9.00 2.15 -8.32
C ASP A 57 -9.78 0.86 -8.00
N ILE A 58 -10.13 0.65 -6.72
CA ILE A 58 -10.99 -0.43 -6.24
C ILE A 58 -12.43 0.07 -6.36
N PRO A 59 -13.26 -0.50 -7.25
CA PRO A 59 -14.67 -0.17 -7.31
C PRO A 59 -15.32 -0.51 -5.96
N MET A 60 -15.57 0.51 -5.15
CA MET A 60 -16.42 0.37 -3.97
C MET A 60 -17.86 0.14 -4.46
N PRO A 61 -18.57 -0.89 -3.94
CA PRO A 61 -20.01 -0.98 -4.14
C PRO A 61 -20.67 0.31 -3.64
N GLU A 62 -21.62 0.86 -4.39
CA GLU A 62 -22.36 2.04 -3.94
C GLU A 62 -22.99 1.79 -2.55
N GLY A 63 -22.71 2.68 -1.59
CA GLY A 63 -23.38 2.70 -0.28
C GLY A 63 -22.72 1.96 0.88
N TRP A 64 -21.40 1.70 0.84
CA TRP A 64 -20.61 1.27 2.00
C TRP A 64 -20.10 2.46 2.84
#